data_AF-A0A937DY56-F1
#
_entry.id   AF-A0A937DY56-F1
#
_cell.length_a   1.000
_cell.length_b   1.000
_cell.length_c   1.000
_cell.angle_alpha   90.00
_cell.angle_beta   90.00
_cell.angle_gamma   90.00
#
_symmetry.space_group_name_H-M   'P 1'
#
loop_
_entity.id
_entity.type
_entity.pdbx_description
1 polymer ?
#
loop_
_entity_poly.entity_id
_entity_poly.type
_entity_poly.pdbx_seq_one_letter_code
_entity_poly.pdbx_strand_id
1 'polypeptide(L)'
;MLQAFVRTSVREAFRGPLPPPEQLEKYNKAVKDGGERIVVMAEKQVFHRIQLEDHMIKEELKQSRNGQLFGFILGLTGLCLATLLAIYGHETTAGIFGTTTVIGLVTVFVIGKRSQRNDSQDVKE
;
A
#
# COMPACT_ATOMS: atom_id res chain seq x y z
N MET A 1 -35.29 38.26 -39.89
CA MET A 1 -35.00 36.82 -39.68
C MET A 1 -33.49 36.63 -39.74
N LEU A 2 -32.81 36.47 -38.60
CA LEU A 2 -31.38 36.12 -38.55
C LEU A 2 -31.29 34.69 -38.01
N GLN A 3 -30.95 33.74 -38.87
CA GLN A 3 -30.68 32.36 -38.46
C GLN A 3 -29.26 32.29 -37.89
N ALA A 4 -29.15 32.10 -36.58
CA ALA A 4 -27.89 31.83 -35.92
C ALA A 4 -27.42 30.42 -36.30
N PHE A 5 -26.34 30.33 -37.06
CA PHE A 5 -25.72 29.06 -37.44
C PHE A 5 -24.92 28.52 -36.24
N VAL A 6 -25.52 27.59 -35.48
CA VAL A 6 -24.81 26.87 -34.42
C VAL A 6 -23.89 25.84 -35.08
N ARG A 7 -22.57 26.03 -34.97
CA ARG A 7 -21.59 24.98 -35.29
C ARG A 7 -21.48 24.02 -34.12
N THR A 8 -21.97 22.80 -34.28
CA THR A 8 -21.72 21.71 -33.33
C THR A 8 -20.26 21.25 -33.45
N SER A 9 -19.43 21.52 -32.44
CA SER A 9 -18.11 20.90 -32.34
C SER A 9 -18.26 19.49 -31.78
N VAL A 10 -18.01 18.45 -32.58
CA VAL A 10 -17.93 17.06 -32.09
C VAL A 10 -16.61 16.92 -31.32
N ARG A 11 -16.68 16.70 -30.01
CA ARG A 11 -15.53 16.36 -29.17
C ARG A 11 -15.58 14.86 -28.88
N GLU A 12 -14.63 14.11 -29.41
CA GLU A 12 -14.41 12.72 -29.00
C GLU A 12 -13.53 12.72 -27.74
N ALA A 13 -14.07 12.24 -26.63
CA ALA A 13 -13.33 12.02 -25.40
C ALA A 13 -13.11 10.51 -25.24
N PHE A 14 -11.86 10.08 -25.31
CA PHE A 14 -11.50 8.69 -25.07
C PHE A 14 -10.87 8.53 -23.69
N ARG A 15 -11.29 7.50 -22.96
CA ARG A 15 -10.71 7.08 -21.69
C ARG A 15 -10.31 5.62 -21.79
N GLY A 16 -9.02 5.37 -21.71
CA GLY A 16 -8.43 4.04 -21.74
C GLY A 16 -6.91 4.16 -21.89
N PRO A 17 -6.16 3.11 -21.54
CA PRO A 17 -4.70 3.11 -21.65
C PRO A 17 -4.20 3.17 -23.11
N LEU A 18 -5.07 2.82 -24.07
CA LEU A 18 -4.75 2.73 -25.49
C LEU A 18 -5.85 3.42 -26.31
N PRO A 19 -5.51 4.35 -27.22
CA PRO A 19 -6.51 4.98 -28.09
C PRO A 19 -7.17 3.96 -29.02
N PRO A 20 -8.37 4.24 -29.55
CA PRO A 20 -9.06 3.37 -30.49
C PRO A 20 -8.20 3.02 -31.70
N PRO A 21 -8.39 1.84 -32.32
CA PRO A 21 -7.63 1.42 -33.50
C PRO A 21 -7.62 2.45 -34.64
N GLU A 22 -8.76 3.09 -34.89
CA GLU A 22 -8.90 4.14 -35.92
C GLU A 22 -8.04 5.38 -35.62
N GLN A 23 -7.82 5.70 -34.33
CA GLN A 23 -6.94 6.80 -33.95
C GLN A 23 -5.46 6.40 -34.01
N LEU A 24 -5.11 5.16 -33.67
CA LEU A 24 -3.74 4.63 -33.84
C LEU A 24 -3.30 4.67 -35.31
N GLU A 25 -4.21 4.37 -36.24
CA GLU A 25 -3.93 4.47 -37.67
C GLU A 25 -3.68 5.92 -38.11
N LYS A 26 -4.43 6.89 -37.55
CA LYS A 26 -4.20 8.33 -37.77
C LYS A 26 -2.84 8.77 -37.22
N TYR A 27 -2.39 8.21 -36.09
CA TYR A 27 -1.06 8.49 -35.55
C TYR A 27 0.06 7.97 -36.44
N ASN A 28 -0.07 6.77 -37.01
CA ASN A 28 0.89 6.26 -38.01
C ASN A 28 0.95 7.11 -39.28
N LYS A 29 -0.17 7.72 -39.68
CA LYS A 29 -0.22 8.65 -40.83
C LYS A 29 0.44 10.00 -40.50
N ALA A 30 0.35 10.47 -39.26
CA ALA A 30 0.93 11.74 -38.83
C ALA A 30 2.43 11.65 -38.52
N VAL A 31 2.86 10.54 -37.91
CA VAL A 31 4.24 10.28 -37.50
C VAL A 31 4.55 8.82 -37.81
N LYS A 32 5.70 8.57 -38.45
CA LYS A 32 6.17 7.21 -38.71
C LYS A 32 6.19 6.40 -37.41
N ASP A 33 5.56 5.23 -37.42
CA ASP A 33 5.43 4.31 -36.29
C ASP A 33 4.79 4.94 -35.03
N GLY A 34 3.99 5.99 -35.20
CA GLY A 34 3.36 6.71 -34.09
C GLY A 34 2.40 5.85 -33.25
N GLY A 35 1.63 4.95 -33.89
CA GLY A 35 0.76 4.01 -33.21
C GLY A 35 1.54 3.01 -32.35
N GLU A 36 2.60 2.42 -32.91
CA GLU A 36 3.50 1.50 -32.19
C GLU A 36 4.12 2.16 -30.96
N ARG A 37 4.60 3.39 -31.09
CA ARG A 37 5.18 4.15 -29.98
C ARG A 37 4.19 4.40 -28.84
N ILE A 38 2.91 4.61 -29.15
CA ILE A 38 1.85 4.76 -28.15
C ILE A 38 1.59 3.43 -27.44
N VAL A 39 1.52 2.33 -28.20
CA VAL A 39 1.32 0.99 -27.63
C VAL A 39 2.46 0.62 -26.68
N VAL A 40 3.71 0.77 -27.13
CA VAL A 40 4.90 0.52 -26.31
C VAL A 40 4.94 1.42 -25.06
N MET A 41 4.48 2.66 -25.17
CA MET A 41 4.38 3.56 -24.02
C MET A 41 3.37 3.04 -23.00
N ALA A 42 2.19 2.61 -23.45
CA ALA A 42 1.16 2.03 -22.59
C ALA A 42 1.65 0.74 -21.91
N GLU A 43 2.32 -0.15 -22.66
CA GLU A 43 2.91 -1.38 -22.10
C GLU A 43 3.95 -1.08 -21.03
N LYS A 44 4.84 -0.11 -21.26
CA LYS A 44 5.83 0.32 -20.26
C LYS A 44 5.18 0.86 -19.00
N GLN A 45 4.10 1.63 -19.12
CA GLN A 45 3.35 2.12 -17.97
C GLN A 45 2.69 0.98 -17.19
N VAL A 46 2.10 0.01 -17.87
CA VAL A 46 1.52 -1.19 -17.25
C VAL A 46 2.60 -1.97 -16.52
N PHE A 47 3.73 -2.24 -17.16
CA PHE A 47 4.83 -2.98 -16.55
C PHE A 47 5.42 -2.25 -15.34
N HIS A 48 5.60 -0.93 -15.44
CA HIS A 48 6.06 -0.12 -14.31
C HIS A 48 5.07 -0.17 -13.14
N ARG A 49 3.76 -0.12 -13.40
CA ARG A 49 2.72 -0.25 -12.37
C ARG A 49 2.77 -1.62 -11.70
N ILE A 50 2.90 -2.70 -12.47
CA ILE A 50 3.04 -4.06 -11.93
C ILE A 50 4.29 -4.17 -11.04
N GLN A 51 5.42 -3.60 -11.46
CA GLN A 51 6.64 -3.59 -10.66
C GLN A 51 6.49 -2.82 -9.35
N LEU A 52 5.81 -1.66 -9.38
CA LEU A 52 5.54 -0.89 -8.17
C LEU A 52 4.61 -1.67 -7.23
N GLU A 53 3.55 -2.29 -7.73
CA GLU A 53 2.65 -3.13 -6.93
C GLU A 53 3.40 -4.29 -6.27
N ASP A 54 4.23 -5.02 -7.03
CA ASP A 54 5.03 -6.14 -6.49
C ASP A 54 6.05 -5.66 -5.44
N HIS A 55 6.71 -4.52 -5.68
CA HIS A 55 7.62 -3.94 -4.70
C HIS A 55 6.90 -3.50 -3.42
N MET A 56 5.74 -2.84 -3.55
CA MET A 56 4.93 -2.40 -2.41
C MET A 56 4.49 -3.59 -1.56
N ILE A 57 3.96 -4.65 -2.17
CA ILE A 57 3.55 -5.87 -1.45
C ILE A 57 4.74 -6.49 -0.70
N LYS A 58 5.91 -6.56 -1.34
CA LYS A 58 7.12 -7.12 -0.72
C LYS A 58 7.60 -6.29 0.47
N GLU A 59 7.60 -4.97 0.35
CA GLU A 59 8.01 -4.06 1.43
C GLU A 59 6.99 -4.06 2.58
N GLU A 60 5.69 -4.14 2.29
CA GLU A 60 4.63 -4.24 3.30
C GLU A 60 4.78 -5.52 4.15
N LEU A 61 5.04 -6.66 3.50
CA LEU A 61 5.31 -7.93 4.18
C LEU A 61 6.57 -7.85 5.05
N LYS A 62 7.61 -7.17 4.57
CA LYS A 62 8.88 -6.99 5.29
C LYS A 62 8.73 -6.07 6.49
N GLN A 63 7.98 -4.98 6.35
CA GLN A 63 7.67 -4.05 7.43
C GLN A 63 6.87 -4.74 8.54
N SER A 64 5.86 -5.54 8.17
CA SER A 64 5.08 -6.35 9.11
C SER A 64 5.97 -7.33 9.88
N ARG A 65 6.85 -8.05 9.17
CA ARG A 65 7.79 -9.01 9.77
C ARG A 65 8.77 -8.35 10.75
N ASN A 66 9.29 -7.18 10.41
CA ASN A 66 10.20 -6.45 11.27
C ASN A 66 9.50 -5.96 12.56
N GLY A 67 8.27 -5.45 12.45
CA GLY A 67 7.47 -5.04 13.60
C GLY A 67 7.22 -6.19 14.58
N GLN A 68 6.89 -7.38 14.06
CA GLN A 68 6.70 -8.58 14.88
C GLN A 68 8.01 -9.03 15.56
N LEU A 69 9.14 -8.94 14.87
CA LEU A 69 10.45 -9.29 15.43
C LEU A 69 10.87 -8.34 16.56
N PHE A 70 10.70 -7.02 16.36
CA PHE A 70 10.99 -6.04 17.42
C PHE A 70 10.06 -6.23 18.62
N GLY A 71 8.76 -6.51 18.40
CA GLY A 71 7.83 -6.84 19.46
C GLY A 71 8.23 -8.10 20.25
N PHE A 72 8.70 -9.13 19.55
CA PHE A 72 9.20 -10.36 20.18
C PHE A 72 10.45 -10.10 21.03
N ILE A 73 11.43 -9.35 20.50
CA ILE A 73 12.65 -9.00 21.25
C ILE A 73 12.30 -8.19 22.50
N LEU A 74 11.46 -7.15 22.37
CA LEU A 74 11.03 -6.34 23.51
C LEU A 74 10.29 -7.17 24.55
N GLY A 75 9.38 -8.05 24.13
CA GLY A 75 8.67 -8.95 25.05
C GLY A 75 9.60 -9.90 25.79
N LEU A 76 10.59 -10.48 25.09
CA LEU A 76 11.57 -11.38 25.68
C LEU A 76 12.49 -10.66 26.67
N THR A 77 12.96 -9.45 26.33
CA THR A 77 13.75 -8.63 27.26
C THR A 77 12.95 -8.23 28.51
N GLY A 78 11.68 -7.83 28.34
CA GLY A 78 10.80 -7.48 29.46
C GLY A 78 10.54 -8.67 30.38
N LEU A 79 10.33 -9.86 29.82
CA LEU A 79 10.15 -11.09 30.58
C LEU A 79 11.41 -11.46 31.37
N CYS A 80 12.59 -11.40 30.75
CA CYS A 80 13.87 -11.62 31.44
C CYS A 80 14.09 -10.64 32.59
N LEU A 81 13.83 -9.34 32.37
CA LEU A 81 13.96 -8.33 33.42
C LEU A 81 12.98 -8.55 34.58
N ALA A 82 11.73 -8.91 34.28
CA ALA A 82 10.73 -9.23 35.30
C ALA A 82 11.14 -10.45 36.13
N THR A 83 11.65 -11.52 35.49
CA THR A 83 12.15 -12.70 36.19
C THR A 83 13.37 -12.39 37.05
N LEU A 84 14.31 -11.57 36.57
CA LEU A 84 15.46 -11.13 37.37
C LEU A 84 15.01 -10.34 38.61
N LEU A 85 14.10 -9.37 38.46
CA LEU A 85 13.58 -8.59 39.59
C LEU A 85 12.86 -9.45 40.63
N ALA A 86 12.14 -10.48 40.19
CA ALA A 86 11.46 -11.41 41.09
C ALA A 86 12.47 -12.20 41.95
N ILE A 87 13.60 -12.61 41.37
CA ILE A 87 14.67 -13.33 42.09
C ILE A 87 15.37 -12.43 43.13
N TYR A 88 15.48 -11.12 42.87
CA TYR A 88 16.08 -10.16 43.81
C TYR A 88 15.18 -9.77 45.00
N GLY A 89 13.96 -10.32 45.11
CA GLY A 89 13.12 -10.21 46.33
C GLY A 89 12.23 -8.95 46.39
N HIS A 90 12.11 -8.18 45.31
CA HIS A 90 11.18 -7.06 45.22
C HIS A 90 9.82 -7.50 44.63
N GLU A 91 9.07 -8.34 45.35
CA GLU A 91 7.82 -8.97 44.86
C GLU A 91 6.78 -7.96 44.34
N THR A 92 6.57 -6.85 45.05
CA THR A 92 5.61 -5.81 44.66
C THR A 92 6.03 -5.10 43.37
N THR A 93 7.31 -4.78 43.24
CA THR A 93 7.87 -4.13 42.05
C THR A 93 7.88 -5.09 40.86
N ALA A 94 8.22 -6.36 41.08
CA ALA A 94 8.18 -7.41 40.07
C ALA A 94 6.76 -7.65 39.55
N GLY A 95 5.75 -7.65 40.42
CA GLY A 95 4.34 -7.78 40.05
C GLY A 95 3.83 -6.60 39.20
N ILE A 96 4.16 -5.36 39.58
CA ILE A 96 3.79 -4.17 38.81
C ILE A 96 4.47 -4.16 37.44
N PHE A 97 5.76 -4.45 37.38
CA PHE A 97 6.49 -4.52 36.11
C PHE A 97 5.98 -5.66 35.22
N GLY A 98 5.74 -6.84 35.78
CA GLY A 98 5.22 -8.00 35.03
C GLY A 98 3.84 -7.73 34.43
N THR A 99 2.89 -7.26 35.24
CA THR A 99 1.54 -6.94 34.77
C THR A 99 1.53 -5.81 33.73
N THR A 100 2.28 -4.74 33.97
CA THR A 100 2.39 -3.61 33.04
C THR A 100 2.99 -4.05 31.69
N THR A 101 4.03 -4.89 31.72
CA THR A 101 4.66 -5.42 30.50
C THR A 101 3.68 -6.27 29.69
N VAL A 102 2.94 -7.17 30.34
CA VAL A 102 1.95 -8.01 29.67
C VAL A 102 0.82 -7.16 29.07
N ILE A 103 0.27 -6.20 29.83
CA ILE A 103 -0.78 -5.30 29.33
C ILE A 103 -0.26 -4.48 28.14
N GLY A 104 0.96 -3.96 28.22
CA GLY A 104 1.60 -3.22 27.13
C GLY A 104 1.73 -4.05 25.86
N LEU A 105 2.24 -5.28 25.96
CA LEU A 105 2.37 -6.19 24.82
C LEU A 105 1.02 -6.56 24.22
N VAL A 106 0.03 -6.90 25.06
CA VAL A 106 -1.34 -7.23 24.61
C VAL A 106 -1.96 -6.03 23.91
N THR A 107 -1.80 -4.82 24.44
CA THR A 107 -2.33 -3.59 23.85
C THR A 107 -1.73 -3.34 22.46
N VAL A 108 -0.41 -3.42 22.33
CA VAL A 108 0.27 -3.27 21.04
C VAL A 108 -0.19 -4.33 20.04
N PHE A 109 -0.33 -5.58 20.48
CA PHE A 109 -0.78 -6.67 19.60
C PHE A 109 -2.24 -6.50 19.13
N VAL A 110 -3.13 -6.05 20.03
CA VAL A 110 -4.54 -5.76 19.71
C VAL A 110 -4.66 -4.57 18.77
N ILE A 111 -3.92 -3.49 19.03
CA ILE A 111 -3.90 -2.30 18.15
C ILE A 111 -3.33 -2.66 16.78
N GLY A 112 -2.23 -3.40 16.73
CA GLY A 112 -1.63 -3.88 15.48
C GLY A 112 -2.61 -4.72 14.66
N LYS A 113 -3.33 -5.66 15.31
CA LYS A 113 -4.36 -6.48 14.66
C LYS A 113 -5.54 -5.65 14.15
N ARG A 114 -5.93 -4.58 14.85
CA ARG A 114 -7.00 -3.68 14.41
C ARG A 114 -6.58 -2.82 13.22
N SER A 115 -5.34 -2.30 13.22
CA SER A 115 -4.79 -1.53 12.11
C SER A 115 -4.79 -2.34 10.82
N GLN A 116 -4.37 -3.60 10.88
CA GLN A 116 -4.33 -4.49 9.72
C GLN A 116 -5.73 -4.79 9.15
N ARG A 117 -6.76 -4.84 10.01
CA ARG A 117 -8.15 -5.05 9.58
C ARG A 117 -8.72 -3.82 8.85
N ASN A 118 -8.36 -2.61 9.28
CA ASN A 118 -8.85 -1.37 8.69
C ASN A 118 -8.25 -1.14 7.29
N ASP A 119 -6.96 -1.39 7.08
CA ASP A 119 -6.33 -1.34 5.76
C ASP A 119 -7.03 -2.28 4.76
N SER A 120 -7.47 -3.46 5.23
CA SER A 120 -8.19 -4.42 4.39
C SER A 120 -9.63 -4.01 4.05
N GLN A 121 -10.19 -3.01 4.76
CA GLN A 121 -11.54 -2.49 4.52
C GLN A 121 -11.54 -1.25 3.63
N ASP A 122 -10.54 -0.37 3.74
CA ASP A 122 -10.38 0.82 2.88
C ASP A 122 -10.12 0.44 1.41
N VAL A 123 -9.45 -0.70 1.17
CA VAL A 123 -9.25 -1.25 -0.19
C VAL A 123 -10.54 -1.81 -0.82
N LYS A 124 -11.63 -1.95 -0.05
CA LYS A 124 -12.89 -2.55 -0.50
C LYS A 124 -14.06 -1.57 -0.69
N GLU A 125 -13.92 -0.31 -0.30
CA GLU A 125 -14.87 0.78 -0.66
C GLU A 125 -14.42 1.51 -1.93
#